data_AF-D8FDI1-F1
#
_entry.id   AF-D8FDI1-F1
#
_cell.length_a   1.000
_cell.length_b   1.000
_cell.length_c   1.000
_cell.angle_alpha   90.00
_cell.angle_beta   90.00
_cell.angle_gamma   90.00
#
_symmetry.space_group_name_H-M   'P 1'
#
loop_
_entity.id
_entity.type
_entity.pdbx_description
1 polymer ?
#
loop_
_entity_poly.entity_id
_entity_poly.type
_entity_poly.pdbx_seq_one_letter_code
_entity_poly.pdbx_strand_id
1 'polypeptide(L)' 'MFRCDGVKGQYPGISITGGRCSLSCDHCGGVILNTMISAQKPDDLVQKCIQLDRKGHLGVL' A
#
# COMPACT_ATOMS: atom_id res chain seq x y z
N MET A 1 0.20 11.85 7.14
CA MET A 1 1.65 11.54 7.21
C MET A 1 1.92 10.80 8.50
N PHE A 2 2.34 9.54 8.39
CA PHE A 2 2.47 8.61 9.52
C PHE A 2 3.79 8.86 10.28
N ARG A 3 3.81 8.49 11.56
CA ARG A 3 5.02 8.41 12.39
C ARG A 3 5.30 6.95 12.68
N CYS A 4 6.47 6.47 12.27
CA CYS A 4 6.97 5.15 12.61
C CYS A 4 8.25 5.36 13.43
N ASP A 5 8.31 4.81 14.64
CA ASP A 5 9.45 4.95 15.58
C ASP A 5 9.92 6.40 15.79
N GLY A 6 8.97 7.33 15.91
CA GLY A 6 9.24 8.75 16.09
C GLY A 6 9.61 9.51 14.80
N VAL A 7 9.80 8.81 13.68
CA VAL A 7 10.17 9.40 12.39
C VAL A 7 8.92 9.64 11.53
N LYS A 8 8.75 10.89 11.10
CA LYS A 8 7.65 11.31 10.23
C LYS A 8 8.04 11.15 8.76
N GLY A 9 7.22 10.44 7.99
CA GLY A 9 7.54 10.09 6.62
C GLY A 9 6.34 9.83 5.73
N GLN A 10 6.63 9.57 4.45
CA GLN A 10 5.65 9.05 3.52
C GLN A 10 5.65 7.52 3.59
N TYR A 11 4.48 6.96 3.86
CA TYR A 11 4.22 5.52 3.96
C TYR A 11 2.98 5.20 3.13
N PRO A 12 3.12 5.08 1.80
CA PRO A 12 2.00 4.78 0.90
C PRO A 12 1.48 3.37 1.18
N GLY A 13 0.16 3.22 1.10
CA GLY A 13 -0.49 1.91 1.22
C GLY A 13 -0.32 1.09 -0.05
N ILE A 14 0.05 -0.17 0.13
CA ILE A 14 0.14 -1.18 -0.92
C ILE A 14 -0.91 -2.26 -0.67
N SER A 15 -1.74 -2.54 -1.67
CA SER A 15 -2.70 -3.63 -1.59
C SER A 15 -2.13 -4.89 -2.25
N ILE A 16 -1.86 -5.92 -1.44
CA ILE A 16 -1.42 -7.24 -1.94
C ILE A 16 -2.54 -8.02 -2.64
N THR A 17 -3.80 -7.63 -2.46
CA THR A 17 -4.95 -8.20 -3.19
C THR A 17 -5.36 -7.34 -4.40
N GLY A 18 -4.74 -6.17 -4.57
CA GLY A 18 -5.21 -5.12 -5.49
C GLY A 18 -6.60 -4.62 -5.09
N GLY A 19 -7.50 -4.41 -6.06
CA GLY A 19 -8.88 -3.99 -5.79
C GLY A 19 -9.83 -5.09 -5.28
N ARG A 20 -9.32 -6.31 -4.99
CA ARG A 20 -10.17 -7.44 -4.60
C ARG A 20 -10.33 -7.51 -3.08
N CYS A 21 -11.58 -7.56 -2.64
CA CYS A 21 -11.98 -7.80 -1.25
C CYS A 21 -13.02 -8.93 -1.22
N SER A 22 -12.78 -9.99 -0.45
CA SER A 22 -13.74 -11.10 -0.33
C SER A 22 -14.92 -10.79 0.57
N LEU A 23 -14.78 -9.81 1.48
CA LEU A 23 -15.82 -9.44 2.43
C LEU A 23 -16.88 -8.52 1.80
N SER A 24 -16.45 -7.58 0.95
CA SER A 24 -17.33 -6.60 0.29
C SER A 24 -18.35 -5.96 1.25
N CYS A 25 -17.90 -5.50 2.42
CA CYS A 25 -18.79 -4.98 3.46
C CYS A 25 -19.53 -3.70 3.02
N ASP A 26 -20.67 -3.43 3.66
CA ASP A 26 -21.52 -2.26 3.35
C ASP A 26 -20.81 -0.90 3.51
N HIS A 27 -19.72 -0.85 4.28
CA HIS A 27 -18.98 0.38 4.50
C HIS A 27 -18.21 0.85 3.27
N CYS A 28 -17.52 -0.07 2.58
CA CYS A 28 -16.64 0.31 1.47
C CYS A 28 -16.83 -0.52 0.20
N GLY A 29 -17.43 -1.71 0.27
CA GLY A 29 -17.56 -2.61 -0.88
C GLY A 29 -16.24 -2.93 -1.59
N GLY A 30 -15.10 -2.79 -0.91
CA GLY A 30 -13.76 -2.96 -1.50
C GLY A 30 -13.20 -1.75 -2.26
N VAL A 31 -13.95 -0.65 -2.44
CA VAL A 31 -13.52 0.47 -3.31
C VAL A 31 -12.29 1.22 -2.79
N ILE A 32 -12.07 1.22 -1.47
CA ILE A 32 -10.90 1.86 -0.84
C ILE A 32 -9.60 1.26 -1.38
N LEU A 33 -9.57 -0.05 -1.67
CA LEU A 33 -8.38 -0.73 -2.16
C LEU A 33 -7.94 -0.21 -3.54
N ASN A 34 -8.85 0.36 -4.34
CA ASN A 34 -8.52 0.95 -5.63
C ASN A 34 -7.67 2.22 -5.52
N THR A 35 -7.64 2.85 -4.33
CA THR A 35 -6.79 4.03 -4.07
C THR A 35 -5.37 3.65 -3.67
N MET A 36 -5.12 2.37 -3.37
CA MET A 36 -3.81 1.87 -2.96
C MET A 36 -3.00 1.40 -4.15
N ILE A 37 -1.68 1.34 -3.97
CA ILE A 37 -0.79 0.78 -4.99
C ILE A 37 -1.00 -0.73 -5.02
N SER A 38 -1.54 -1.28 -6.11
CA SER A 38 -1.76 -2.74 -6.24
C SER A 38 -0.44 -3.50 -6.39
N ALA A 39 -0.24 -4.59 -5.65
CA ALA A 39 0.93 -5.47 -5.73
C ALA A 39 0.54 -6.95 -5.53
N GLN A 40 -0.06 -7.57 -6.55
CA GLN A 40 -0.68 -8.90 -6.41
C GLN A 40 0.28 -10.09 -6.46
N LYS A 41 1.56 -9.85 -6.76
CA LYS A 41 2.61 -10.88 -6.84
C LYS A 41 3.77 -10.49 -5.92
N PRO A 42 4.47 -11.47 -5.32
CA PRO A 42 5.61 -11.18 -4.45
C PRO A 42 6.69 -10.31 -5.12
N ASP A 43 7.06 -10.61 -6.36
CA ASP A 43 8.07 -9.82 -7.09
C ASP A 43 7.61 -8.38 -7.34
N ASP A 44 6.31 -8.18 -7.63
CA ASP A 44 5.75 -6.86 -7.88
C ASP A 44 5.76 -6.00 -6.61
N LEU A 45 5.48 -6.62 -5.45
CA LEU A 45 5.60 -5.96 -4.14
C LEU A 45 7.04 -5.48 -3.91
N VAL A 46 8.02 -6.36 -4.10
CA VAL A 46 9.44 -6.01 -3.92
C VAL A 46 9.87 -4.89 -4.86
N GLN A 47 9.51 -4.98 -6.14
CA GLN A 47 9.83 -3.93 -7.12
C GLN A 47 9.20 -2.58 -6.77
N LYS A 48 7.95 -2.56 -6.27
CA LYS A 48 7.28 -1.34 -5.82
C LYS A 48 7.97 -0.73 -4.60
N CYS A 49 8.35 -1.54 -3.61
CA CYS A 49 9.10 -1.07 -2.45
C CYS A 49 10.42 -0.41 -2.88
N ILE A 50 11.18 -1.04 -3.77
CA ILE A 50 12.44 -0.48 -4.30
C ILE A 50 12.20 0.84 -5.04
N GLN A 51 11.14 0.93 -5.84
CA GLN A 51 10.79 2.17 -6.55
C GLN A 51 10.38 3.30 -5.59
N LEU A 52 9.70 2.98 -4.50
CA LEU A 52 9.26 3.96 -3.51
C LEU A 52 10.41 4.45 -2.63
N ASP A 53 11.32 3.55 -2.24
CA ASP A 53 12.56 3.88 -1.54
C ASP A 53 13.42 4.85 -2.36
N ARG A 54 13.61 4.58 -3.66
CA ARG A 54 14.29 5.50 -4.60
C ARG A 54 13.62 6.87 -4.73
N LYS A 55 12.33 6.98 -4.39
CA LYS A 55 11.57 8.24 -4.38
C LYS A 55 11.60 8.94 -3.00
N GLY A 56 12.35 8.41 -2.03
CA GLY A 56 12.49 8.97 -0.69
C GLY A 56 11.33 8.65 0.26
N HIS A 57 10.55 7.60 -0.02
CA HIS A 57 9.58 7.09 0.95
C HIS A 57 10.30 6.33 2.06
N LEU A 58 9.86 6.51 3.31
CA LEU A 58 10.53 5.90 4.46
C LEU A 58 10.02 4.48 4.77
N GLY A 59 8.95 4.05 4.10
CA GLY A 59 8.37 2.73 4.24
C GLY A 59 7.07 2.61 3.45
N VAL A 60 6.35 1.51 3.66
CA VAL A 60 5.05 1.21 3.02
C VAL A 60 4.12 0.61 4.07
N LEU A 61 2.80 0.71 3.84
CA LEU A 61 1.75 0.13 4.68
C LEU A 61 0.98 -0.95 3.93
#